data_AF-A0A9P1MMP5-F1
#
_entry.id   AF-A0A9P1MMP5-F1
#
_cell.length_a   1.000
_cell.length_b   1.000
_cell.length_c   1.000
_cell.angle_alpha   90.00
_cell.angle_beta   90.00
_cell.angle_gamma   90.00
#
_symmetry.space_group_name_H-M   'P 1'
#
loop_
_entity.id
_entity.type
_entity.pdbx_description
1 polymer ?
#
loop_
_entity_poly.entity_id
_entity_poly.type
_entity_poly.pdbx_seq_one_letter_code
_entity_poly.pdbx_strand_id
1 'polypeptide(L)'
;MIVGDNLFTHTWSLAVEIQFYLIVPFIYLSERILGTPKSAILIPGISACSLAFYLWAHQDISFNFVVARLWQFLSGYLAYLKTYAENETVPVVKVVPTDIAMENISEKVEATAEVEDQKSKSNQLKVNIFVATLFVLIALLGFVPLQTLHKDVLRLVMTILASLFVYIGLKSTLNFGLLAPFWYLGDVSYILYLVHYPVYVYLNLNFKLELYWRAAGIIASFVMAVIIHESYEKTYLRLKKKFIFALITLLYIGCISIRIFNPQIQAFLYGKEINYKDVIAHPTEYSITEITNVNIQFNGADSPNMMFSECDYEDGEGPFGYCHMKGNPKSNRTAMIIGNSYAPNLVKNFYAGCHNKFKNITMLTTSGCESLWDTDADFCVGDLQDRLDAVKQYSPDYLFILERNMHAMPVGPRNLTDENRRVKIIKSYIDHYQKYVKTKIFILDAFPRPPKSIAKRVNAALQQQQRTNNLFKRQLTDGDHPNWRSMRKIFRKILRHCPKCHLMDIMPYLRTKENVFNFYDPQSGLIYFSNALHLTAYGNDKVSPLFPKTCDTSL
;
A
#
# COMPACT_ATOMS: atom_id res chain seq x y z
N MET A 1 5.99 -3.76 -15.42
CA MET A 1 4.65 -3.17 -15.25
C MET A 1 4.09 -3.03 -16.66
N ILE A 2 3.11 -3.85 -17.05
CA ILE A 2 2.48 -3.75 -18.38
C ILE A 2 1.62 -2.48 -18.33
N VAL A 3 2.01 -1.47 -19.09
CA VAL A 3 1.29 -0.20 -19.23
C VAL A 3 0.02 -0.53 -20.05
N GLY A 4 -1.10 -0.81 -19.39
CA GLY A 4 -2.33 -1.20 -20.11
C GLY A 4 -3.57 -1.54 -19.28
N ASP A 5 -3.44 -1.90 -17.99
CA ASP A 5 -4.55 -2.54 -17.27
C ASP A 5 -5.23 -1.66 -16.20
N ASN A 6 -4.71 -0.46 -15.93
CA ASN A 6 -5.23 0.41 -14.87
C ASN A 6 -5.89 1.67 -15.47
N LEU A 7 -7.22 1.75 -15.35
CA LEU A 7 -8.07 2.88 -15.79
C LEU A 7 -7.60 4.26 -15.29
N PHE A 8 -6.95 4.31 -14.13
CA PHE A 8 -6.57 5.57 -13.47
C PHE A 8 -5.09 5.92 -13.65
N THR A 9 -4.32 5.17 -14.43
CA THR A 9 -2.90 5.47 -14.60
C THR A 9 -2.67 6.89 -15.10
N HIS A 10 -3.55 7.42 -15.96
CA HIS A 10 -3.44 8.79 -16.46
C HIS A 10 -3.95 9.85 -15.47
N THR A 11 -4.58 9.53 -14.34
CA THR A 11 -4.98 10.56 -13.37
C THR A 11 -3.85 10.99 -12.43
N TRP A 12 -2.62 10.48 -12.64
CA TRP A 12 -1.46 10.80 -11.80
C TRP A 12 -1.13 12.30 -11.78
N SER A 13 -1.20 12.99 -12.92
CA SER A 13 -0.85 14.41 -12.96
C SER A 13 -1.93 15.25 -12.29
N LEU A 14 -3.20 14.86 -12.38
CA LEU A 14 -4.31 15.50 -11.66
C LEU A 14 -4.12 15.37 -10.14
N ALA A 15 -3.66 14.22 -9.65
CA ALA A 15 -3.35 14.04 -8.24
C ALA A 15 -2.23 14.97 -7.75
N VAL A 16 -1.20 15.18 -8.57
CA VAL A 16 -0.10 16.13 -8.28
C VAL A 16 -0.60 17.58 -8.37
N GLU A 17 -1.46 17.89 -9.33
CA GLU A 17 -2.06 19.22 -9.53
C GLU A 17 -2.95 19.63 -8.34
N ILE A 18 -3.82 18.74 -7.86
CA ILE A 18 -4.65 19.00 -6.66
C ILE A 18 -3.78 19.29 -5.44
N GLN A 19 -2.68 18.55 -5.26
CA GLN A 19 -1.71 18.84 -4.20
C GLN A 19 -1.07 20.22 -4.36
N PHE A 20 -0.75 20.62 -5.60
CA PHE A 20 -0.23 21.96 -5.87
C PHE A 20 -1.24 23.06 -5.52
N TYR A 21 -2.54 22.88 -5.79
CA TYR A 21 -3.57 23.84 -5.40
C TYR A 21 -3.68 24.07 -3.89
N LEU A 22 -3.29 23.09 -3.06
CA LEU A 22 -3.17 23.28 -1.62
C LEU A 22 -1.97 24.17 -1.25
N ILE A 23 -0.93 24.21 -2.07
CA ILE A 23 0.30 24.99 -1.85
C ILE A 23 0.13 26.45 -2.34
N VAL A 24 -0.65 26.68 -3.40
CA VAL A 24 -0.84 27.99 -4.03
C VAL A 24 -1.20 29.13 -3.05
N PRO A 25 -2.15 28.99 -2.09
CA PRO A 25 -2.46 30.06 -1.15
C PRO A 25 -1.26 30.51 -0.32
N PHE A 26 -0.35 29.59 0.01
CA PHE A 26 0.86 29.89 0.78
C PHE A 26 1.90 30.62 -0.06
N ILE A 27 1.99 30.31 -1.37
CA ILE A 27 2.85 31.06 -2.30
C ILE A 27 2.39 32.53 -2.35
N TYR A 28 1.10 32.78 -2.57
CA TYR A 28 0.55 34.15 -2.58
C TYR A 28 0.70 34.86 -1.23
N LEU A 29 0.50 34.15 -0.12
CA LEU A 29 0.70 34.71 1.21
C LEU A 29 2.16 35.11 1.44
N SER A 30 3.12 34.30 0.97
CA SER A 30 4.55 34.59 1.08
C SER A 30 4.94 35.86 0.32
N GLU A 31 4.34 36.11 -0.85
CA GLU A 31 4.56 37.34 -1.62
C GLU A 31 4.03 38.57 -0.89
N ARG A 32 2.83 38.48 -0.28
CA ARG A 32 2.26 39.58 0.49
C ARG A 32 3.06 39.94 1.74
N ILE A 33 3.62 38.94 2.42
CA ILE A 33 4.40 39.15 3.65
C ILE A 33 5.81 39.68 3.33
N LEU A 34 6.47 39.12 2.32
CA LEU A 34 7.88 39.40 2.03
C LEU A 34 8.07 40.60 1.08
N GLY A 35 7.03 41.01 0.36
CA GLY A 35 7.09 42.03 -0.68
C GLY A 35 7.67 41.50 -2.00
N THR A 36 7.48 42.26 -3.08
CA THR A 36 7.88 41.92 -4.45
C THR A 36 9.39 41.64 -4.65
N PRO A 37 10.35 42.33 -4.00
CA PRO A 37 11.77 42.09 -4.27
C PRO A 37 12.26 40.76 -3.68
N LYS A 38 11.76 40.38 -2.50
CA LYS A 38 12.17 39.15 -1.81
C LYS A 38 11.50 37.92 -2.41
N SER A 39 10.24 38.04 -2.83
CA SER A 39 9.52 36.97 -3.53
C SER A 39 10.13 36.66 -4.91
N ALA A 40 10.61 37.67 -5.62
CA ALA A 40 11.34 37.52 -6.89
C ALA A 40 12.63 36.68 -6.78
N ILE A 41 13.17 36.50 -5.57
CA ILE A 41 14.33 35.63 -5.30
C ILE A 41 13.87 34.28 -4.72
N LEU A 42 12.92 34.30 -3.80
CA LEU A 42 12.44 33.11 -3.10
C LEU A 42 11.80 32.09 -4.05
N ILE A 43 10.91 32.52 -4.94
CA ILE A 43 10.15 31.61 -5.81
C ILE A 43 11.05 30.90 -6.83
N PRO A 44 11.98 31.59 -7.53
CA PRO A 44 12.99 30.90 -8.34
C PRO A 44 13.87 29.97 -7.51
N GLY A 45 14.23 30.35 -6.29
CA GLY A 45 15.00 29.49 -5.36
C GLY A 45 14.28 28.18 -5.03
N ILE A 46 12.99 28.25 -4.69
CA ILE A 46 12.15 27.06 -4.44
C ILE A 46 12.04 26.20 -5.70
N SER A 47 11.88 26.82 -6.88
CA SER A 47 11.84 26.13 -8.16
C SER A 47 13.16 25.38 -8.45
N ALA A 48 14.31 26.02 -8.22
CA ALA A 48 15.61 25.40 -8.38
C ALA A 48 15.84 24.24 -7.41
N CYS A 49 15.48 24.41 -6.14
CA CYS A 49 15.54 23.34 -5.13
C CYS A 49 14.65 22.15 -5.50
N SER A 50 13.44 22.41 -6.02
CA SER A 50 12.53 21.37 -6.50
C SER A 50 13.13 20.59 -7.66
N LEU A 51 13.78 21.27 -8.63
CA LEU A 51 14.47 20.61 -9.74
C LEU A 51 15.69 19.80 -9.28
N ALA A 52 16.48 20.34 -8.34
CA ALA A 52 17.60 19.59 -7.77
C ALA A 52 17.13 18.32 -7.04
N PHE A 53 16.06 18.44 -6.25
CA PHE A 53 15.46 17.31 -5.57
C PHE A 53 14.86 16.28 -6.56
N TYR A 54 14.24 16.74 -7.64
CA TYR A 54 13.75 15.88 -8.72
C TYR A 54 14.86 15.02 -9.36
N LEU A 55 16.02 15.63 -9.63
CA LEU A 55 17.16 14.95 -10.25
C LEU A 55 17.88 13.99 -9.28
N TRP A 56 17.84 14.29 -7.98
CA TRP A 56 18.47 13.47 -6.94
C TRP A 56 17.59 12.31 -6.48
N ALA A 57 16.27 12.51 -6.39
CA ALA A 57 15.35 11.54 -5.83
C ALA A 57 15.16 10.31 -6.73
N HIS A 58 14.85 9.17 -6.09
CA HIS A 58 14.47 7.95 -6.80
C HIS A 58 13.27 8.19 -7.73
N GLN A 59 13.21 7.48 -8.86
CA GLN A 59 12.24 7.72 -9.94
C GLN A 59 10.78 7.69 -9.47
N ASP A 60 10.43 6.83 -8.52
CA ASP A 60 9.06 6.76 -7.98
C ASP A 60 8.68 8.01 -7.17
N ILE A 61 9.65 8.58 -6.43
CA ILE A 61 9.45 9.79 -5.65
C ILE A 61 9.39 10.99 -6.58
N SER A 62 10.34 11.10 -7.51
CA SER A 62 10.36 12.19 -8.48
C SER A 62 9.13 12.17 -9.40
N PHE A 63 8.54 11.00 -9.64
CA PHE A 63 7.32 10.87 -10.42
C PHE A 63 6.06 11.31 -9.66
N ASN A 64 5.87 10.87 -8.41
CA ASN A 64 4.60 11.00 -7.70
C ASN A 64 4.53 12.17 -6.70
N PHE A 65 5.68 12.68 -6.23
CA PHE A 65 5.69 13.65 -5.14
C PHE A 65 5.68 15.10 -5.66
N VAL A 66 4.69 15.89 -5.22
CA VAL A 66 4.50 17.28 -5.69
C VAL A 66 5.71 18.16 -5.48
N VAL A 67 6.47 17.98 -4.40
CA VAL A 67 7.68 18.78 -4.10
C VAL A 67 8.76 18.59 -5.15
N ALA A 68 8.91 17.39 -5.71
CA ALA A 68 9.81 17.13 -6.83
C ALA A 68 9.29 17.68 -8.17
N ARG A 69 8.04 18.16 -8.21
CA ARG A 69 7.38 18.63 -9.44
C ARG A 69 7.08 20.13 -9.41
N LEU A 70 7.26 20.80 -8.28
CA LEU A 70 7.00 22.23 -8.11
C LEU A 70 7.70 23.08 -9.18
N TRP A 71 8.93 22.74 -9.58
CA TRP A 71 9.66 23.49 -10.60
C TRP A 71 8.89 23.65 -11.92
N GLN A 72 8.05 22.66 -12.29
CA GLN A 72 7.25 22.70 -13.51
C GLN A 72 6.10 23.71 -13.41
N PHE A 73 5.39 23.72 -12.28
CA PHE A 73 4.30 24.66 -12.02
C PHE A 73 4.81 26.09 -11.78
N LEU A 74 5.88 26.22 -10.99
CA LEU A 74 6.47 27.52 -10.67
C LEU A 74 7.10 28.20 -11.88
N SER A 75 7.58 27.45 -12.87
CA SER A 75 8.10 28.04 -14.11
C SER A 75 7.02 28.84 -14.86
N GLY A 76 5.80 28.32 -14.99
CA GLY A 76 4.69 29.04 -15.60
C GLY A 76 4.21 30.22 -14.75
N TYR A 77 4.24 30.07 -13.42
CA TYR A 77 3.92 31.15 -12.49
C TYR A 77 4.90 32.34 -12.60
N LEU A 78 6.21 32.06 -12.69
CA LEU A 78 7.24 33.08 -12.89
C LEU A 78 7.09 33.81 -14.23
N ALA A 79 6.72 33.08 -15.29
CA ALA A 79 6.39 33.69 -16.58
C ALA A 79 5.22 34.68 -16.46
N TYR A 80 4.15 34.31 -15.74
CA TYR A 80 3.02 35.20 -15.47
C TYR A 80 3.42 36.45 -14.67
N LEU A 81 4.17 36.28 -13.56
CA LEU A 81 4.60 37.39 -12.72
C LEU A 81 5.45 38.41 -13.48
N LYS A 82 6.35 37.92 -14.35
CA LYS A 82 7.18 38.79 -15.18
C LYS A 82 6.33 39.65 -16.12
N THR A 83 5.34 39.06 -16.79
CA THR A 83 4.44 39.81 -17.66
C THR A 83 3.59 40.81 -16.87
N TYR A 84 3.12 40.42 -15.68
CA TYR A 84 2.34 41.30 -14.81
C TYR A 84 3.15 42.53 -14.37
N ALA A 85 4.39 42.33 -13.90
CA ALA A 85 5.27 43.42 -13.48
C ALA A 85 5.65 44.38 -14.63
N GLU A 86 5.79 43.88 -15.86
CA GLU A 86 6.08 44.69 -17.04
C GLU A 86 4.86 45.49 -17.55
N ASN A 87 3.64 45.06 -17.24
CA ASN A 87 2.41 45.77 -17.60
C ASN A 87 2.06 46.88 -16.58
N GLU A 88 2.45 46.75 -15.31
CA GLU A 88 2.26 47.81 -14.29
C GLU A 88 3.21 49.01 -14.47
N THR A 89 4.31 48.88 -15.21
CA THR A 89 5.33 49.93 -15.38
C THR A 89 5.06 50.90 -16.55
N VAL A 90 3.94 50.77 -17.27
CA VAL A 90 3.53 51.72 -18.32
C VAL A 90 2.65 52.82 -17.73
N PRO A 91 3.14 54.06 -17.54
CA PRO A 91 2.31 55.15 -17.03
C PRO A 91 1.32 55.60 -18.11
N VAL A 92 0.02 55.54 -17.82
CA VAL A 92 -1.00 56.25 -18.58
C VAL A 92 -0.74 57.75 -18.43
N VAL A 93 -0.18 58.38 -19.47
CA VAL A 93 0.02 59.84 -19.51
C VAL A 93 -1.36 60.49 -19.49
N LYS A 94 -1.78 60.99 -18.32
CA LYS A 94 -2.90 61.93 -18.22
C LYS A 94 -2.42 63.29 -18.70
N VAL A 95 -2.65 63.61 -19.97
CA VAL A 95 -2.46 64.97 -20.50
C VAL A 95 -3.52 65.87 -19.87
N VAL A 96 -3.09 66.77 -18.99
CA VAL A 96 -3.91 67.91 -18.53
C VAL A 96 -3.73 69.02 -19.56
N PRO A 97 -4.77 69.53 -20.22
CA PRO A 97 -4.63 70.62 -21.17
C PRO A 97 -4.44 71.93 -20.38
N THR A 98 -3.31 72.59 -20.57
CA THR A 98 -3.16 74.02 -20.30
C THR A 98 -3.04 74.73 -21.63
N ASP A 99 -4.01 75.61 -21.89
CA ASP A 99 -4.06 76.49 -23.05
C ASP A 99 -2.80 77.37 -23.07
N ILE A 100 -1.94 77.17 -24.08
CA ILE A 100 -1.14 78.17 -24.81
C ILE A 100 -0.25 77.41 -25.81
N ALA A 101 -0.36 77.78 -27.10
CA ALA A 101 0.38 77.27 -28.28
C ALA A 101 -0.03 75.88 -28.83
N MET A 102 -1.26 75.75 -29.33
CA MET A 102 -1.81 74.48 -29.84
C MET A 102 -1.48 74.11 -31.29
N GLU A 103 -1.00 74.99 -32.16
CA GLU A 103 -0.91 74.64 -33.60
C GLU A 103 0.38 73.87 -33.98
N ASN A 104 1.55 74.26 -33.45
CA ASN A 104 2.83 73.57 -33.76
C ASN A 104 3.13 72.37 -32.84
N ILE A 105 2.42 72.24 -31.72
CA ILE A 105 2.55 71.11 -30.79
C ILE A 105 1.61 69.98 -31.21
N SER A 106 0.41 70.28 -31.72
CA SER A 106 -0.52 69.23 -32.20
C SER A 106 0.10 68.41 -33.32
N GLU A 107 0.70 69.04 -34.33
CA GLU A 107 1.27 68.34 -35.50
C GLU A 107 2.51 67.52 -35.13
N LYS A 108 3.35 68.02 -34.20
CA LYS A 108 4.49 67.27 -33.66
C LYS A 108 4.07 66.14 -32.73
N VAL A 109 3.08 66.36 -31.87
CA VAL A 109 2.53 65.35 -30.94
C VAL A 109 1.80 64.26 -31.72
N GLU A 110 1.01 64.62 -32.74
CA GLU A 110 0.37 63.68 -33.66
C GLU A 110 1.41 62.90 -34.47
N ALA A 111 2.45 63.55 -35.01
CA ALA A 111 3.53 62.84 -35.70
C ALA A 111 4.33 61.91 -34.76
N THR A 112 4.65 62.31 -33.52
CA THR A 112 5.28 61.41 -32.54
C THR A 112 4.34 60.31 -32.04
N ALA A 113 3.04 60.59 -31.88
CA ALA A 113 2.04 59.61 -31.47
C ALA A 113 1.77 58.60 -32.60
N GLU A 114 1.77 59.04 -33.85
CA GLU A 114 1.69 58.16 -35.02
C GLU A 114 2.96 57.33 -35.18
N VAL A 115 4.15 57.89 -34.93
CA VAL A 115 5.41 57.12 -34.95
C VAL A 115 5.49 56.14 -33.79
N GLU A 116 5.03 56.50 -32.58
CA GLU A 116 4.95 55.60 -31.43
C GLU A 116 3.87 54.52 -31.60
N ASP A 117 2.72 54.86 -32.17
CA ASP A 117 1.65 53.91 -32.52
C ASP A 117 2.08 52.97 -33.65
N GLN A 118 2.79 53.46 -34.68
CA GLN A 118 3.39 52.62 -35.72
C GLN A 118 4.51 51.72 -35.19
N LYS A 119 5.35 52.23 -34.27
CA LYS A 119 6.41 51.44 -33.63
C LYS A 119 5.84 50.41 -32.66
N SER A 120 4.77 50.75 -31.95
CA SER A 120 3.98 49.85 -31.09
C SER A 120 3.31 48.76 -31.93
N LYS A 121 2.61 49.11 -33.01
CA LYS A 121 2.01 48.17 -33.97
C LYS A 121 3.05 47.27 -34.65
N SER A 122 4.22 47.81 -35.01
CA SER A 122 5.33 47.05 -35.60
C SER A 122 5.96 46.07 -34.59
N ASN A 123 6.19 46.50 -33.35
CA ASN A 123 6.63 45.62 -32.27
C ASN A 123 5.61 44.53 -31.96
N GLN A 124 4.32 44.88 -31.97
CA GLN A 124 3.23 43.94 -31.76
C GLN A 124 3.14 42.93 -32.90
N LEU A 125 3.32 43.35 -34.16
CA LEU A 125 3.37 42.46 -35.31
C LEU A 125 4.54 41.47 -35.22
N LYS A 126 5.72 41.91 -34.75
CA LYS A 126 6.88 41.04 -34.51
C LYS A 126 6.63 40.01 -33.40
N VAL A 127 6.05 40.45 -32.27
CA VAL A 127 5.63 39.54 -31.18
C VAL A 127 4.63 38.52 -31.71
N ASN A 128 3.69 38.97 -32.54
CA ASN A 128 2.65 38.11 -33.08
C ASN A 128 3.18 37.05 -34.06
N ILE A 129 4.08 37.44 -34.98
CA ILE A 129 4.78 36.50 -35.87
C ILE A 129 5.61 35.50 -35.06
N PHE A 130 6.27 35.96 -34.00
CA PHE A 130 7.05 35.10 -33.13
C PHE A 130 6.19 34.07 -32.39
N VAL A 131 5.02 34.46 -31.85
CA VAL A 131 4.04 33.54 -31.23
C VAL A 131 3.58 32.48 -32.23
N ALA A 132 3.17 32.89 -33.42
CA ALA A 132 2.72 31.98 -34.47
C ALA A 132 3.82 30.97 -34.85
N THR A 133 5.06 31.45 -34.97
CA THR A 133 6.23 30.61 -35.27
C THR A 133 6.52 29.62 -34.15
N LEU A 134 6.48 30.07 -32.88
CA LEU A 134 6.68 29.21 -31.72
C LEU A 134 5.57 28.15 -31.61
N PHE A 135 4.32 28.51 -31.85
CA PHE A 135 3.19 27.58 -31.86
C PHE A 135 3.38 26.49 -32.93
N VAL A 136 3.78 26.88 -34.15
CA VAL A 136 4.08 25.93 -35.23
C VAL A 136 5.27 25.04 -34.85
N LEU A 137 6.33 25.58 -34.25
CA LEU A 137 7.48 24.78 -33.78
C LEU A 137 7.08 23.76 -32.70
N ILE A 138 6.24 24.15 -31.73
CA ILE A 138 5.71 23.25 -30.70
C ILE A 138 4.82 22.17 -31.32
N ALA A 139 3.97 22.54 -32.29
CA ALA A 139 3.14 21.57 -33.01
C ALA A 139 3.99 20.58 -33.83
N LEU A 140 5.05 21.05 -34.50
CA LEU A 140 5.98 20.22 -35.26
C LEU A 140 6.81 19.30 -34.35
N LEU A 141 7.18 19.74 -33.15
CA LEU A 141 7.84 18.91 -32.13
C LEU A 141 7.00 17.68 -31.76
N GLY A 142 5.66 17.75 -31.84
CA GLY A 142 4.77 16.61 -31.61
C GLY A 142 4.89 15.48 -32.64
N PHE A 143 5.41 15.77 -33.84
CA PHE A 143 5.63 14.79 -34.91
C PHE A 143 7.06 14.24 -34.94
N VAL A 144 7.96 14.80 -34.14
CA VAL A 144 9.32 14.28 -33.99
C VAL A 144 9.26 13.04 -33.10
N PRO A 145 9.89 11.91 -33.46
CA PRO A 145 10.00 10.74 -32.59
C PRO A 145 10.98 11.04 -31.43
N LEU A 146 10.54 11.86 -30.48
CA LEU A 146 11.29 12.29 -29.28
C LEU A 146 11.56 11.15 -28.29
N GLN A 147 11.18 9.92 -28.64
CA GLN A 147 11.40 8.69 -27.88
C GLN A 147 12.89 8.37 -27.69
N THR A 148 13.76 8.95 -28.53
CA THR A 148 15.23 8.81 -28.46
C THR A 148 15.90 9.75 -27.45
N LEU A 149 15.20 10.78 -26.98
CA LEU A 149 15.73 11.74 -26.01
C LEU A 149 15.52 11.25 -24.57
N HIS A 150 16.47 11.59 -23.69
CA HIS A 150 16.35 11.30 -22.28
C HIS A 150 15.12 12.00 -21.69
N LYS A 151 14.32 11.28 -20.90
CA LYS A 151 13.01 11.75 -20.38
C LYS A 151 13.11 13.05 -19.57
N ASP A 152 14.22 13.23 -18.86
CA ASP A 152 14.42 14.42 -18.02
C ASP A 152 14.77 15.66 -18.85
N VAL A 153 15.54 15.48 -19.94
CA VAL A 153 15.80 16.55 -20.91
C VAL A 153 14.49 16.96 -21.57
N LEU A 154 13.67 15.99 -21.98
CA LEU A 154 12.37 16.26 -22.58
C LEU A 154 11.46 17.03 -21.63
N ARG A 155 11.39 16.64 -20.34
CA ARG A 155 10.61 17.36 -19.33
C ARG A 155 11.08 18.80 -19.16
N LEU A 156 12.38 19.02 -19.07
CA LEU A 156 12.96 20.36 -18.92
C LEU A 156 12.63 21.24 -20.13
N VAL A 157 12.87 20.73 -21.34
CA VAL A 157 12.57 21.45 -22.59
C VAL A 157 11.08 21.78 -22.68
N MET A 158 10.19 20.83 -22.43
CA MET A 158 8.74 21.07 -22.51
C MET A 158 8.25 22.06 -21.46
N THR A 159 8.80 22.02 -20.23
CA THR A 159 8.46 23.01 -19.20
C THR A 159 8.92 24.42 -19.61
N ILE A 160 10.13 24.58 -20.15
CA ILE A 160 10.62 25.89 -20.62
C ILE A 160 9.75 26.39 -21.78
N LEU A 161 9.43 25.53 -22.75
CA LEU A 161 8.58 25.89 -23.89
C LEU A 161 7.18 26.32 -23.43
N ALA A 162 6.58 25.60 -22.48
CA ALA A 162 5.28 25.97 -21.91
C ALA A 162 5.34 27.34 -21.20
N SER A 163 6.37 27.60 -20.40
CA SER A 163 6.53 28.89 -19.72
C SER A 163 6.78 30.04 -20.68
N LEU A 164 7.55 29.82 -21.76
CA LEU A 164 7.72 30.80 -22.83
C LEU A 164 6.40 31.07 -23.55
N PHE A 165 5.64 30.01 -23.86
CA PHE A 165 4.33 30.15 -24.48
C PHE A 165 3.38 31.01 -23.63
N VAL A 166 3.34 30.79 -22.31
CA VAL A 166 2.57 31.63 -21.37
C VAL A 166 3.06 33.08 -21.38
N TYR A 167 4.37 33.31 -21.22
CA TYR A 167 4.95 34.65 -21.16
C TYR A 167 4.64 35.47 -22.42
N ILE A 168 4.82 34.88 -23.61
CA ILE A 168 4.60 35.57 -24.88
C ILE A 168 3.10 35.68 -25.20
N GLY A 169 2.33 34.63 -24.92
CA GLY A 169 0.88 34.61 -25.14
C GLY A 169 0.16 35.73 -24.38
N LEU A 170 0.58 36.01 -23.14
CA LEU A 170 0.03 37.11 -22.33
C LEU A 170 0.37 38.52 -22.86
N LYS A 171 1.35 38.65 -23.76
CA LYS A 171 1.74 39.93 -24.39
C LYS A 171 1.13 40.13 -25.77
N SER A 172 0.65 39.06 -26.38
CA SER A 172 0.10 39.11 -27.72
C SER A 172 -1.33 39.66 -27.72
N THR A 173 -1.65 40.43 -28.75
CA THR A 173 -3.01 40.95 -29.04
C THR A 173 -3.64 40.23 -30.22
N LEU A 174 -3.08 39.06 -30.58
CA LEU A 174 -3.54 38.28 -31.72
C LEU A 174 -4.99 37.81 -31.54
N ASN A 175 -5.89 38.41 -32.32
CA ASN A 175 -7.23 37.90 -32.53
C ASN A 175 -7.21 36.97 -33.75
N PHE A 176 -6.85 35.71 -33.54
CA PHE A 176 -6.86 34.72 -34.61
C PHE A 176 -8.25 34.13 -34.82
N GLY A 177 -9.09 34.81 -35.62
CA GLY A 177 -10.36 34.21 -36.07
C GLY A 177 -10.17 32.88 -36.82
N LEU A 178 -9.04 32.71 -37.52
CA LEU A 178 -8.66 31.47 -38.22
C LEU A 178 -8.17 30.34 -37.29
N LEU A 179 -7.76 30.65 -36.06
CA LEU A 179 -7.37 29.65 -35.05
C LEU A 179 -8.50 29.33 -34.07
N ALA A 180 -9.72 29.86 -34.28
CA ALA A 180 -10.89 29.58 -33.45
C ALA A 180 -11.13 28.09 -33.18
N PRO A 181 -10.97 27.17 -34.15
CA PRO A 181 -11.05 25.73 -33.88
C PRO A 181 -9.96 25.21 -32.93
N PHE A 182 -8.74 25.78 -32.99
CA PHE A 182 -7.64 25.41 -32.10
C PHE A 182 -7.83 25.97 -30.68
N TRP A 183 -8.45 27.14 -30.54
CA TRP A 183 -8.83 27.67 -29.23
C TRP A 183 -9.91 26.80 -28.58
N TYR A 184 -10.91 26.42 -29.36
CA TYR A 184 -11.95 25.50 -28.89
C TYR A 184 -11.37 24.12 -28.52
N LEU A 185 -10.38 23.63 -29.27
CA LEU A 185 -9.63 22.43 -28.91
C LEU A 185 -8.93 22.58 -27.55
N GLY A 186 -8.39 23.77 -27.27
CA GLY A 186 -7.86 24.14 -25.96
C GLY A 186 -8.92 24.12 -24.86
N ASP A 187 -10.09 24.71 -25.11
CA ASP A 187 -11.22 24.74 -24.16
C ASP A 187 -11.69 23.32 -23.80
N VAL A 188 -11.70 22.39 -24.76
CA VAL A 188 -12.13 21.00 -24.57
C VAL A 188 -11.00 20.10 -24.03
N SER A 189 -9.74 20.57 -24.07
CA SER A 189 -8.55 19.75 -23.83
C SER A 189 -8.51 19.09 -22.44
N TYR A 190 -9.05 19.76 -21.42
CA TYR A 190 -9.11 19.23 -20.06
C TYR A 190 -10.01 17.99 -19.97
N ILE A 191 -11.21 18.07 -20.54
CA ILE A 191 -12.14 16.94 -20.56
C ILE A 191 -11.62 15.82 -21.45
N LEU A 192 -11.02 16.17 -22.60
CA LEU A 192 -10.38 15.19 -23.49
C LEU A 192 -9.29 14.42 -22.75
N TYR A 193 -8.48 15.10 -21.94
CA TYR A 193 -7.48 14.49 -21.10
C TYR A 193 -8.07 13.47 -20.10
N LEU A 194 -9.22 13.77 -19.49
CA LEU A 194 -9.89 12.87 -18.55
C LEU A 194 -10.50 11.63 -19.23
N VAL A 195 -11.04 11.78 -20.45
CA VAL A 195 -11.85 10.75 -21.10
C VAL A 195 -11.04 9.84 -22.03
N HIS A 196 -10.01 10.35 -22.71
CA HIS A 196 -9.33 9.58 -23.76
C HIS A 196 -8.69 8.28 -23.24
N TYR A 197 -8.13 8.30 -22.02
CA TYR A 197 -7.43 7.15 -21.48
C TYR A 197 -8.38 6.03 -21.01
N PRO A 198 -9.47 6.30 -20.27
CA PRO A 198 -10.51 5.29 -20.02
C PRO A 198 -11.07 4.66 -21.30
N VAL A 199 -11.30 5.46 -22.34
CA VAL A 199 -11.75 4.96 -23.65
C VAL A 199 -10.69 4.04 -24.27
N TYR A 200 -9.41 4.45 -24.25
CA TYR A 200 -8.30 3.63 -24.71
C TYR A 200 -8.20 2.29 -23.96
N VAL A 201 -8.28 2.31 -22.62
CA VAL A 201 -8.19 1.09 -21.79
C VAL A 201 -9.37 0.16 -22.10
N TYR A 202 -10.59 0.69 -22.20
CA TYR A 202 -11.77 -0.12 -22.55
C TYR A 202 -11.60 -0.80 -23.91
N LEU A 203 -11.15 -0.07 -24.93
CA LEU A 203 -10.97 -0.62 -26.27
C LEU A 203 -9.80 -1.62 -26.34
N ASN A 204 -8.72 -1.38 -25.59
CA ASN A 204 -7.60 -2.30 -25.47
C ASN A 204 -8.04 -3.66 -24.90
N LEU A 205 -8.80 -3.63 -23.81
CA LEU A 205 -9.23 -4.82 -23.07
C LEU A 205 -10.23 -5.67 -23.86
N ASN A 206 -11.12 -5.04 -24.64
CA ASN A 206 -12.21 -5.75 -25.32
C ASN A 206 -11.93 -6.09 -26.78
N PHE A 207 -11.15 -5.27 -27.49
CA PHE A 207 -11.06 -5.34 -28.97
C PHE A 207 -9.62 -5.39 -29.52
N LYS A 208 -8.61 -5.58 -28.66
CA LYS A 208 -7.19 -5.75 -29.05
C LYS A 208 -6.65 -4.67 -30.00
N LEU A 209 -7.09 -3.42 -29.84
CA LEU A 209 -6.52 -2.19 -30.42
C LEU A 209 -6.00 -2.32 -31.88
N GLU A 210 -6.77 -2.96 -32.77
CA GLU A 210 -6.54 -2.89 -34.21
C GLU A 210 -6.66 -1.44 -34.71
N LEU A 211 -6.11 -1.14 -35.89
CA LEU A 211 -6.04 0.24 -36.42
C LEU A 211 -7.41 0.93 -36.47
N TYR A 212 -8.45 0.19 -36.85
CA TYR A 212 -9.83 0.67 -36.85
C TYR A 212 -10.32 1.07 -35.45
N TRP A 213 -10.12 0.23 -34.43
CA TRP A 213 -10.52 0.51 -33.05
C TRP A 213 -9.73 1.67 -32.44
N ARG A 214 -8.46 1.86 -32.85
CA ARG A 214 -7.67 3.06 -32.48
C ARG A 214 -8.30 4.32 -33.02
N ALA A 215 -8.62 4.34 -34.32
CA ALA A 215 -9.25 5.49 -34.96
C ALA A 215 -10.64 5.78 -34.35
N ALA A 216 -11.45 4.74 -34.14
CA ALA A 216 -12.75 4.86 -33.48
C ALA A 216 -12.63 5.39 -32.05
N GLY A 217 -11.64 4.94 -31.28
CA GLY A 217 -11.39 5.40 -29.93
C GLY A 217 -10.98 6.87 -29.85
N ILE A 218 -10.15 7.34 -30.78
CA ILE A 218 -9.77 8.77 -30.88
C ILE A 218 -11.03 9.61 -31.16
N ILE A 219 -11.82 9.23 -32.16
CA ILE A 219 -13.06 9.94 -32.52
C ILE A 219 -14.04 9.96 -31.34
N ALA A 220 -14.26 8.81 -30.70
CA ALA A 220 -15.14 8.68 -29.55
C ALA A 220 -14.69 9.56 -28.37
N SER A 221 -13.37 9.66 -28.14
CA SER A 221 -12.80 10.51 -27.08
C SER A 221 -13.10 11.99 -27.34
N PHE A 222 -12.94 12.45 -28.59
CA PHE A 222 -13.26 13.83 -28.97
C PHE A 222 -14.75 14.13 -28.86
N VAL A 223 -15.60 13.25 -29.39
CA VAL A 223 -17.06 13.43 -29.32
C VAL A 223 -17.53 13.49 -27.87
N MET A 224 -17.06 12.57 -27.03
CA MET A 224 -17.42 12.55 -25.62
C MET A 224 -16.90 13.77 -24.87
N ALA A 225 -15.69 14.23 -25.19
CA ALA A 225 -15.13 15.44 -24.59
C ALA A 225 -15.95 16.69 -24.94
N VAL A 226 -16.35 16.85 -26.20
CA VAL A 226 -17.21 17.97 -26.63
C VAL A 226 -18.57 17.91 -25.93
N ILE A 227 -19.21 16.73 -25.87
CA ILE A 227 -20.51 16.57 -25.19
C ILE A 227 -20.41 16.99 -23.73
N ILE A 228 -19.41 16.49 -23.00
CA ILE A 228 -19.23 16.80 -21.57
C ILE A 228 -18.85 18.28 -21.38
N HIS A 229 -18.01 18.84 -22.24
CA HIS A 229 -17.63 20.26 -22.19
C HIS A 229 -18.87 21.17 -22.32
N GLU A 230 -19.68 20.95 -23.35
CA GLU A 230 -20.85 21.77 -23.65
C GLU A 230 -21.99 21.58 -22.64
N SER A 231 -22.26 20.33 -22.24
CA SER A 231 -23.39 20.02 -21.36
C SER A 231 -23.09 20.26 -19.88
N TYR A 232 -21.89 19.88 -19.42
CA TYR A 232 -21.53 19.85 -18.00
C TYR A 232 -20.51 20.93 -17.64
N GLU A 233 -19.34 20.96 -18.28
CA GLU A 233 -18.23 21.83 -17.85
C GLU A 233 -18.60 23.32 -17.91
N LYS A 234 -19.15 23.81 -19.04
CA LYS A 234 -19.57 25.22 -19.17
C LYS A 234 -20.61 25.62 -18.13
N THR A 235 -21.54 24.73 -17.82
CA THR A 235 -22.56 24.95 -16.80
C THR A 235 -21.94 24.95 -15.41
N TYR A 236 -21.08 23.97 -15.13
CA TYR A 236 -20.39 23.77 -13.87
C TYR A 236 -19.50 24.96 -13.50
N LEU A 237 -18.73 25.50 -14.45
CA LEU A 237 -17.85 26.66 -14.25
C LEU A 237 -18.61 27.94 -13.87
N ARG A 238 -19.93 28.00 -14.14
CA ARG A 238 -20.80 29.13 -13.80
C ARG A 238 -21.59 28.92 -12.51
N LEU A 239 -21.46 27.77 -11.85
CA LEU A 239 -22.20 27.47 -10.63
C LEU A 239 -21.78 28.35 -9.46
N LYS A 240 -22.76 28.77 -8.66
CA LYS A 240 -22.48 29.48 -7.40
C LYS A 240 -21.89 28.52 -6.37
N LYS A 241 -21.02 29.02 -5.49
CA LYS A 241 -20.31 28.26 -4.44
C LYS A 241 -21.22 27.31 -3.64
N LYS A 242 -22.45 27.73 -3.30
CA LYS A 242 -23.41 26.89 -2.56
C LYS A 242 -23.80 25.60 -3.30
N PHE A 243 -23.93 25.66 -4.63
CA PHE A 243 -24.28 24.50 -5.45
C PHE A 243 -23.07 23.60 -5.66
N ILE A 244 -21.87 24.18 -5.80
CA ILE A 244 -20.62 23.41 -5.86
C ILE A 244 -20.42 22.62 -4.56
N PHE A 245 -20.61 23.26 -3.41
CA PHE A 245 -20.52 22.58 -2.12
C PHE A 245 -21.52 21.42 -2.01
N ALA A 246 -22.78 21.65 -2.34
CA ALA A 246 -23.81 20.60 -2.33
C ALA A 246 -23.47 19.43 -3.26
N LEU A 247 -22.98 19.71 -4.47
CA LEU A 247 -22.56 18.69 -5.43
C LEU A 247 -21.38 17.87 -4.91
N ILE A 248 -20.35 18.52 -4.37
CA ILE A 248 -19.18 17.85 -3.78
C ILE A 248 -19.62 16.95 -2.62
N THR A 249 -20.44 17.46 -1.71
CA THR A 249 -20.97 16.67 -0.59
C THR A 249 -21.75 15.45 -1.10
N LEU A 250 -22.61 15.63 -2.10
CA LEU A 250 -23.39 14.53 -2.68
C LEU A 250 -22.50 13.49 -3.38
N LEU A 251 -21.47 13.92 -4.12
CA LEU A 251 -20.49 13.02 -4.73
C LEU A 251 -19.70 12.24 -3.67
N TYR A 252 -19.27 12.88 -2.58
CA TYR A 252 -18.61 12.17 -1.47
C TYR A 252 -19.55 11.18 -0.78
N ILE A 253 -20.80 11.57 -0.51
CA ILE A 253 -21.82 10.64 0.02
C ILE A 253 -22.02 9.48 -0.96
N GLY A 254 -22.08 9.74 -2.27
CA GLY A 254 -22.18 8.71 -3.30
C GLY A 254 -20.99 7.76 -3.28
N CYS A 255 -19.76 8.26 -3.24
CA CYS A 255 -18.55 7.45 -3.12
C CYS A 255 -18.52 6.60 -1.84
N ILE A 256 -18.91 7.19 -0.70
CA ILE A 256 -19.04 6.49 0.59
C ILE A 256 -20.14 5.43 0.51
N SER A 257 -21.27 5.75 -0.10
CA SER A 257 -22.39 4.82 -0.27
C SER A 257 -22.01 3.66 -1.18
N ILE A 258 -21.37 3.93 -2.32
CA ILE A 258 -20.82 2.89 -3.22
C ILE A 258 -19.83 2.00 -2.45
N ARG A 259 -18.97 2.58 -1.61
CA ARG A 259 -18.08 1.80 -0.73
C ARG A 259 -18.85 0.91 0.25
N ILE A 260 -19.91 1.41 0.87
CA ILE A 260 -20.70 0.69 1.87
C ILE A 260 -21.61 -0.38 1.24
N PHE A 261 -22.16 -0.13 0.06
CA PHE A 261 -23.22 -0.95 -0.52
C PHE A 261 -22.79 -1.77 -1.74
N ASN A 262 -21.58 -1.60 -2.27
CA ASN A 262 -21.10 -2.42 -3.38
C ASN A 262 -20.33 -3.65 -2.87
N PRO A 263 -20.91 -4.87 -2.94
CA PRO A 263 -20.27 -6.09 -2.44
C PRO A 263 -19.00 -6.46 -3.22
N GLN A 264 -18.83 -6.02 -4.47
CA GLN A 264 -17.60 -6.26 -5.23
C GLN A 264 -16.45 -5.34 -4.78
N ILE A 265 -16.73 -4.12 -4.35
CA ILE A 265 -15.72 -3.20 -3.79
C ILE A 265 -15.38 -3.59 -2.36
N GLN A 266 -16.36 -4.02 -1.57
CA GLN A 266 -16.10 -4.69 -0.30
C GLN A 266 -15.25 -5.94 -0.52
N ALA A 267 -15.55 -6.74 -1.54
CA ALA A 267 -14.75 -7.89 -1.93
C ALA A 267 -13.35 -7.53 -2.50
N PHE A 268 -13.14 -6.35 -3.05
CA PHE A 268 -11.83 -5.93 -3.52
C PHE A 268 -10.96 -5.41 -2.37
N LEU A 269 -11.56 -4.66 -1.44
CA LEU A 269 -10.86 -4.05 -0.29
C LEU A 269 -10.71 -5.01 0.89
N TYR A 270 -11.67 -5.91 1.09
CA TYR A 270 -11.72 -6.92 2.16
C TYR A 270 -11.61 -8.36 1.65
N GLY A 271 -11.57 -8.57 0.32
CA GLY A 271 -11.55 -9.89 -0.30
C GLY A 271 -12.97 -10.40 -0.62
N LYS A 272 -13.20 -10.94 -1.84
CA LYS A 272 -14.40 -11.75 -2.15
C LYS A 272 -14.54 -12.74 -1.02
N GLU A 273 -15.75 -12.97 -0.53
CA GLU A 273 -16.03 -14.01 0.46
C GLU A 273 -15.76 -15.35 -0.23
N ILE A 274 -14.47 -15.68 -0.32
CA ILE A 274 -13.98 -16.94 -0.78
C ILE A 274 -14.20 -17.82 0.42
N ASN A 275 -15.08 -18.81 0.27
CA ASN A 275 -15.20 -19.86 1.26
C ASN A 275 -13.86 -20.57 1.33
N TYR A 276 -13.00 -20.12 2.23
CA TYR A 276 -11.64 -20.63 2.37
C TYR A 276 -11.65 -22.14 2.64
N LYS A 277 -12.74 -22.71 3.17
CA LYS A 277 -12.89 -24.15 3.32
C LYS A 277 -12.89 -24.88 1.98
N ASP A 278 -13.52 -24.32 0.94
CA ASP A 278 -13.54 -24.92 -0.39
C ASP A 278 -12.17 -24.81 -1.08
N VAL A 279 -11.51 -23.66 -0.93
CA VAL A 279 -10.11 -23.51 -1.39
C VAL A 279 -9.18 -24.46 -0.67
N ILE A 280 -9.33 -24.65 0.63
CA ILE A 280 -8.53 -25.59 1.42
C ILE A 280 -8.78 -27.04 0.97
N ALA A 281 -10.02 -27.39 0.62
CA ALA A 281 -10.39 -28.71 0.15
C ALA A 281 -9.86 -29.02 -1.26
N HIS A 282 -9.93 -28.05 -2.17
CA HIS A 282 -9.58 -28.23 -3.59
C HIS A 282 -8.55 -27.18 -4.07
N PRO A 283 -7.37 -27.05 -3.43
CA PRO A 283 -6.50 -25.89 -3.59
C PRO A 283 -5.80 -25.82 -4.95
N THR A 284 -5.81 -26.91 -5.73
CA THR A 284 -5.22 -26.97 -7.08
C THR A 284 -6.18 -26.55 -8.19
N GLU A 285 -7.48 -26.38 -7.89
CA GLU A 285 -8.51 -26.00 -8.88
C GLU A 285 -8.58 -24.49 -9.13
N TYR A 286 -7.89 -23.70 -8.30
CA TYR A 286 -7.96 -22.25 -8.29
C TYR A 286 -6.83 -21.59 -9.11
N SER A 287 -7.14 -20.46 -9.74
CA SER A 287 -6.17 -19.67 -10.49
C SER A 287 -5.12 -19.03 -9.59
N ILE A 288 -3.97 -18.65 -10.16
CA ILE A 288 -2.89 -17.96 -9.43
C ILE A 288 -3.39 -16.68 -8.75
N THR A 289 -4.29 -15.94 -9.40
CA THR A 289 -4.87 -14.71 -8.86
C THR A 289 -5.75 -15.01 -7.64
N GLU A 290 -6.56 -16.06 -7.69
CA GLU A 290 -7.40 -16.49 -6.55
C GLU A 290 -6.55 -16.95 -5.38
N ILE A 291 -5.53 -17.78 -5.61
CA ILE A 291 -4.57 -18.20 -4.58
C ILE A 291 -3.84 -17.00 -3.96
N THR A 292 -3.44 -16.02 -4.78
CA THR A 292 -2.79 -14.78 -4.31
C THR A 292 -3.72 -13.99 -3.38
N ASN A 293 -5.01 -13.88 -3.74
CA ASN A 293 -6.02 -13.20 -2.93
C ASN A 293 -6.29 -13.93 -1.62
N VAL A 294 -6.38 -15.26 -1.64
CA VAL A 294 -6.55 -16.08 -0.43
C VAL A 294 -5.36 -15.96 0.50
N ASN A 295 -4.13 -15.96 -0.02
CA ASN A 295 -2.92 -15.72 0.77
C ASN A 295 -2.94 -14.33 1.44
N ILE A 296 -3.49 -13.30 0.78
CA ILE A 296 -3.67 -11.96 1.38
C ILE A 296 -4.72 -12.02 2.50
N GLN A 297 -5.86 -12.68 2.26
CA GLN A 297 -6.92 -12.84 3.25
C GLN A 297 -6.44 -13.60 4.50
N PHE A 298 -5.66 -14.67 4.34
CA PHE A 298 -5.05 -15.39 5.46
C PHE A 298 -4.18 -14.50 6.35
N ASN A 299 -3.54 -13.46 5.79
CA ASN A 299 -2.81 -12.48 6.61
C ASN A 299 -3.72 -11.50 7.34
N GLY A 300 -4.82 -11.07 6.70
CA GLY A 300 -5.78 -10.17 7.33
C GLY A 300 -6.61 -10.85 8.43
N ALA A 301 -6.84 -12.16 8.30
CA ALA A 301 -7.65 -12.95 9.22
C ALA A 301 -6.87 -13.55 10.41
N ASP A 302 -5.60 -13.17 10.62
CA ASP A 302 -4.73 -13.79 11.63
C ASP A 302 -5.30 -13.72 13.06
N SER A 303 -5.68 -12.53 13.53
CA SER A 303 -6.26 -12.34 14.86
C SER A 303 -7.69 -12.91 15.00
N PRO A 304 -8.64 -12.66 14.07
CA PRO A 304 -9.98 -13.27 14.14
C PRO A 304 -9.95 -14.80 14.19
N ASN A 305 -8.98 -15.44 13.51
CA ASN A 305 -8.87 -16.90 13.47
C ASN A 305 -8.47 -17.52 14.81
N MET A 306 -7.93 -16.74 15.76
CA MET A 306 -7.56 -17.21 17.10
C MET A 306 -8.75 -17.24 18.07
N MET A 307 -9.86 -16.58 17.73
CA MET A 307 -11.08 -16.66 18.52
C MET A 307 -11.76 -18.01 18.31
N PHE A 308 -12.28 -18.59 19.39
CA PHE A 308 -12.98 -19.86 19.37
C PHE A 308 -14.32 -19.77 20.10
N SER A 309 -15.40 -20.18 19.44
CA SER A 309 -16.77 -20.02 19.95
C SER A 309 -17.10 -20.87 21.17
N GLU A 310 -16.42 -21.99 21.33
CA GLU A 310 -16.62 -22.94 22.41
C GLU A 310 -15.83 -22.57 23.68
N CYS A 311 -15.06 -21.48 23.60
CA CYS A 311 -14.33 -20.91 24.71
C CYS A 311 -15.17 -19.84 25.42
N ASP A 312 -15.29 -19.98 26.74
CA ASP A 312 -15.80 -18.96 27.65
C ASP A 312 -14.62 -18.12 28.18
N TYR A 313 -14.45 -16.92 27.63
CA TYR A 313 -13.33 -16.01 27.94
C TYR A 313 -13.64 -15.14 29.16
N GLU A 314 -12.74 -15.10 30.15
CA GLU A 314 -12.97 -14.31 31.38
C GLU A 314 -12.85 -12.79 31.15
N ASP A 315 -11.86 -12.35 30.38
CA ASP A 315 -11.52 -10.92 30.23
C ASP A 315 -12.28 -10.22 29.10
N GLY A 316 -13.10 -10.94 28.32
CA GLY A 316 -13.96 -10.41 27.25
C GLY A 316 -13.24 -9.79 26.03
N GLU A 317 -11.94 -9.51 26.12
CA GLU A 317 -11.16 -8.81 25.09
C GLU A 317 -10.16 -9.74 24.37
N GLY A 318 -10.67 -10.56 23.45
CA GLY A 318 -9.84 -11.30 22.49
C GLY A 318 -9.34 -12.67 22.96
N PRO A 319 -8.34 -13.26 22.26
CA PRO A 319 -7.99 -14.68 22.41
C PRO A 319 -6.99 -14.98 23.54
N PHE A 320 -6.71 -14.02 24.41
CA PHE A 320 -5.69 -14.08 25.46
C PHE A 320 -6.34 -14.00 26.85
N GLY A 321 -5.63 -14.45 27.88
CA GLY A 321 -6.16 -14.60 29.24
C GLY A 321 -6.75 -15.99 29.48
N TYR A 322 -7.67 -16.08 30.43
CA TYR A 322 -8.34 -17.34 30.76
C TYR A 322 -9.49 -17.65 29.79
N CYS A 323 -9.54 -18.92 29.43
CA CYS A 323 -10.54 -19.50 28.54
C CYS A 323 -10.97 -20.86 29.06
N HIS A 324 -12.28 -21.06 29.27
CA HIS A 324 -12.82 -22.33 29.73
C HIS A 324 -13.66 -23.00 28.65
N MET A 325 -13.35 -24.26 28.37
CA MET A 325 -14.07 -25.06 27.37
C MET A 325 -14.65 -26.32 28.03
N LYS A 326 -15.88 -26.65 27.64
CA LYS A 326 -16.56 -27.89 28.06
C LYS A 326 -16.14 -29.05 27.17
N GLY A 327 -15.81 -30.18 27.77
CA GLY A 327 -15.56 -31.43 27.06
C GLY A 327 -16.71 -32.42 27.21
N ASN A 328 -16.39 -33.70 27.34
CA ASN A 328 -17.35 -34.77 27.60
C ASN A 328 -17.68 -34.89 29.10
N PRO A 329 -18.93 -34.63 29.53
CA PRO A 329 -19.33 -34.70 30.94
C PRO A 329 -19.11 -36.06 31.61
N LYS A 330 -19.01 -37.15 30.82
CA LYS A 330 -18.75 -38.51 31.31
C LYS A 330 -17.28 -38.78 31.59
N SER A 331 -16.36 -37.93 31.11
CA SER A 331 -14.95 -38.05 31.45
C SER A 331 -14.70 -37.60 32.89
N ASN A 332 -13.70 -38.18 33.54
CA ASN A 332 -13.20 -37.75 34.84
C ASN A 332 -11.85 -37.02 34.75
N ARG A 333 -11.34 -36.78 33.53
CA ARG A 333 -10.01 -36.20 33.29
C ARG A 333 -10.12 -34.69 33.01
N THR A 334 -9.17 -33.90 33.49
CA THR A 334 -9.05 -32.48 33.15
C THR A 334 -7.82 -32.20 32.30
N ALA A 335 -7.92 -31.21 31.42
CA ALA A 335 -6.79 -30.72 30.64
C ALA A 335 -6.58 -29.23 30.88
N MET A 336 -5.31 -28.82 30.86
CA MET A 336 -4.93 -27.42 30.81
C MET A 336 -4.07 -27.15 29.59
N ILE A 337 -4.31 -26.02 28.92
CA ILE A 337 -3.50 -25.53 27.80
C ILE A 337 -2.81 -24.24 28.26
N ILE A 338 -1.49 -24.16 28.10
CA ILE A 338 -0.74 -22.92 28.32
C ILE A 338 0.10 -22.61 27.08
N GLY A 339 0.35 -21.33 26.83
CA GLY A 339 1.23 -20.93 25.73
C GLY A 339 1.07 -19.48 25.30
N ASN A 340 1.75 -19.14 24.21
CA ASN A 340 1.58 -17.86 23.55
C ASN A 340 0.46 -17.89 22.49
N SER A 341 0.51 -16.99 21.51
CA SER A 341 -0.43 -16.90 20.40
C SER A 341 -0.59 -18.17 19.56
N TYR A 342 0.27 -19.17 19.73
CA TYR A 342 0.10 -20.50 19.11
C TYR A 342 -0.97 -21.36 19.79
N ALA A 343 -1.21 -21.20 21.09
CA ALA A 343 -2.25 -21.93 21.80
C ALA A 343 -3.65 -21.60 21.24
N PRO A 344 -4.09 -20.33 21.16
CA PRO A 344 -5.39 -20.00 20.57
C PRO A 344 -5.39 -20.21 19.05
N ASN A 345 -4.24 -20.15 18.36
CA ASN A 345 -4.16 -20.49 16.93
C ASN A 345 -4.41 -21.99 16.66
N LEU A 346 -4.05 -22.88 17.59
CA LEU A 346 -4.21 -24.34 17.46
C LEU A 346 -5.42 -24.90 18.23
N VAL A 347 -6.09 -24.10 19.07
CA VAL A 347 -7.12 -24.59 20.00
C VAL A 347 -8.29 -25.28 19.29
N LYS A 348 -8.69 -24.81 18.10
CA LYS A 348 -9.74 -25.42 17.28
C LYS A 348 -9.41 -26.87 16.93
N ASN A 349 -8.17 -27.11 16.49
CA ASN A 349 -7.69 -28.44 16.14
C ASN A 349 -7.54 -29.33 17.38
N PHE A 350 -7.04 -28.76 18.49
CA PHE A 350 -7.01 -29.45 19.77
C PHE A 350 -8.40 -29.89 20.20
N TYR A 351 -9.36 -28.97 20.19
CA TYR A 351 -10.72 -29.24 20.61
C TYR A 351 -11.32 -30.34 19.74
N ALA A 352 -11.31 -30.18 18.41
CA ALA A 352 -11.83 -31.18 17.47
C ALA A 352 -11.28 -32.60 17.72
N GLY A 353 -9.98 -32.73 18.01
CA GLY A 353 -9.34 -34.04 18.22
C GLY A 353 -9.39 -34.60 19.64
N CYS A 354 -9.48 -33.75 20.67
CA CYS A 354 -9.20 -34.15 22.05
C CYS A 354 -10.31 -33.85 23.05
N HIS A 355 -11.28 -32.97 22.75
CA HIS A 355 -12.27 -32.50 23.74
C HIS A 355 -13.05 -33.63 24.41
N ASN A 356 -13.40 -34.67 23.64
CA ASN A 356 -14.17 -35.81 24.12
C ASN A 356 -13.45 -36.66 25.19
N LYS A 357 -12.14 -36.49 25.37
CA LYS A 357 -11.33 -37.21 26.37
C LYS A 357 -11.34 -36.52 27.73
N PHE A 358 -11.79 -35.27 27.82
CA PHE A 358 -11.71 -34.45 29.03
C PHE A 358 -13.10 -33.98 29.48
N LYS A 359 -13.27 -33.76 30.77
CA LYS A 359 -14.48 -33.17 31.35
C LYS A 359 -14.49 -31.67 31.11
N ASN A 360 -13.42 -31.01 31.55
CA ASN A 360 -13.19 -29.58 31.45
C ASN A 360 -11.78 -29.34 30.88
N ILE A 361 -11.65 -28.31 30.07
CA ILE A 361 -10.40 -27.85 29.49
C ILE A 361 -10.25 -26.37 29.85
N THR A 362 -9.18 -26.02 30.55
CA THR A 362 -8.85 -24.61 30.86
C THR A 362 -7.65 -24.20 30.03
N MET A 363 -7.68 -23.00 29.45
CA MET A 363 -6.60 -22.43 28.68
C MET A 363 -6.19 -21.08 29.28
N LEU A 364 -4.89 -20.85 29.41
CA LEU A 364 -4.29 -19.58 29.85
C LEU A 364 -3.20 -19.17 28.86
N THR A 365 -3.36 -18.03 28.19
CA THR A 365 -2.47 -17.63 27.10
C THR A 365 -2.14 -16.14 27.11
N THR A 366 -0.93 -15.80 26.69
CA THR A 366 -0.48 -14.40 26.60
C THR A 366 0.34 -14.21 25.33
N SER A 367 -0.01 -13.19 24.54
CA SER A 367 0.66 -12.93 23.26
C SER A 367 2.17 -12.75 23.45
N GLY A 368 2.99 -13.48 22.70
CA GLY A 368 4.45 -13.36 22.74
C GLY A 368 5.17 -14.01 23.94
N CYS A 369 4.51 -14.18 25.10
CA CYS A 369 5.17 -14.67 26.32
C CYS A 369 5.27 -16.20 26.38
N GLU A 370 6.46 -16.74 26.68
CA GLU A 370 6.74 -18.19 26.71
C GLU A 370 6.49 -18.83 28.09
N SER A 371 6.04 -20.09 28.10
CA SER A 371 5.71 -20.87 29.30
C SER A 371 6.92 -21.66 29.84
N LEU A 372 8.01 -21.67 29.09
CA LEU A 372 9.24 -22.39 29.40
C LEU A 372 10.46 -21.47 29.51
N TRP A 373 10.27 -20.16 29.37
CA TRP A 373 11.35 -19.18 29.37
C TRP A 373 10.85 -17.80 29.78
N ASP A 374 11.60 -17.13 30.65
CA ASP A 374 11.30 -15.77 31.08
C ASP A 374 11.54 -14.80 29.91
N THR A 375 10.45 -14.24 29.40
CA THR A 375 10.45 -13.41 28.19
C THR A 375 10.74 -11.96 28.56
N ASP A 376 11.87 -11.44 28.07
CA ASP A 376 12.36 -10.09 28.32
C ASP A 376 11.54 -9.03 27.54
N ALA A 377 10.29 -8.85 27.95
CA ALA A 377 9.37 -7.85 27.45
C ALA A 377 8.48 -7.34 28.59
N ASP A 378 8.27 -6.03 28.68
CA ASP A 378 7.56 -5.39 29.81
C ASP A 378 6.17 -5.98 30.06
N PHE A 379 5.43 -6.33 29.00
CA PHE A 379 4.10 -6.92 29.09
C PHE A 379 4.09 -8.41 29.46
N CYS A 380 5.25 -9.07 29.54
CA CYS A 380 5.41 -10.45 30.00
C CYS A 380 5.89 -10.55 31.45
N VAL A 381 6.14 -9.43 32.13
CA VAL A 381 6.58 -9.43 33.52
C VAL A 381 5.49 -10.05 34.40
N GLY A 382 5.83 -11.13 35.12
CA GLY A 382 4.90 -11.87 35.98
C GLY A 382 4.15 -13.01 35.27
N ASP A 383 3.99 -12.96 33.95
CA ASP A 383 3.17 -13.92 33.17
C ASP A 383 3.59 -15.39 33.39
N LEU A 384 4.90 -15.65 33.39
CA LEU A 384 5.41 -17.01 33.62
C LEU A 384 5.06 -17.50 35.04
N GLN A 385 5.13 -16.61 36.03
CA GLN A 385 4.78 -16.95 37.41
C GLN A 385 3.29 -17.23 37.53
N ASP A 386 2.43 -16.44 36.88
CA ASP A 386 1.00 -16.66 36.83
C ASP A 386 0.65 -18.02 36.22
N ARG A 387 1.36 -18.46 35.16
CA ARG A 387 1.18 -19.80 34.58
C ARG A 387 1.64 -20.92 35.52
N LEU A 388 2.76 -20.73 36.22
CA LEU A 388 3.26 -21.69 37.21
C LEU A 388 2.27 -21.86 38.36
N ASP A 389 1.66 -20.76 38.81
CA ASP A 389 0.66 -20.75 39.87
C ASP A 389 -0.68 -21.32 39.40
N ALA A 390 -1.10 -21.03 38.17
CA ALA A 390 -2.29 -21.61 37.56
C ALA A 390 -2.17 -23.14 37.44
N VAL A 391 -1.06 -23.68 36.93
CA VAL A 391 -0.88 -25.14 36.84
C VAL A 391 -0.89 -25.79 38.23
N LYS A 392 -0.33 -25.11 39.24
CA LYS A 392 -0.38 -25.56 40.65
C LYS A 392 -1.81 -25.54 41.20
N GLN A 393 -2.54 -24.45 41.00
CA GLN A 393 -3.91 -24.27 41.48
C GLN A 393 -4.87 -25.27 40.85
N TYR A 394 -4.83 -25.43 39.52
CA TYR A 394 -5.73 -26.32 38.79
C TYR A 394 -5.32 -27.79 38.87
N SER A 395 -4.01 -28.08 39.05
CA SER A 395 -3.44 -29.43 39.13
C SER A 395 -4.06 -30.42 38.11
N PRO A 396 -3.95 -30.13 36.79
CA PRO A 396 -4.67 -30.86 35.75
C PRO A 396 -4.15 -32.30 35.58
N ASP A 397 -4.99 -33.20 35.04
CA ASP A 397 -4.51 -34.54 34.66
C ASP A 397 -3.52 -34.46 33.50
N TYR A 398 -3.79 -33.56 32.54
CA TYR A 398 -2.99 -33.37 31.34
C TYR A 398 -2.67 -31.90 31.09
N LEU A 399 -1.42 -31.60 30.76
CA LEU A 399 -0.98 -30.24 30.39
C LEU A 399 -0.52 -30.22 28.94
N PHE A 400 -0.97 -29.24 28.17
CA PHE A 400 -0.54 -28.98 26.80
C PHE A 400 0.15 -27.62 26.74
N ILE A 401 1.45 -27.62 26.48
CA ILE A 401 2.25 -26.41 26.27
C ILE A 401 2.29 -26.15 24.76
N LEU A 402 1.37 -25.32 24.28
CA LEU A 402 1.16 -25.00 22.88
C LEU A 402 1.73 -23.62 22.57
N GLU A 403 3.04 -23.56 22.33
CA GLU A 403 3.72 -22.30 22.05
C GLU A 403 4.78 -22.44 20.96
N ARG A 404 5.00 -21.34 20.24
CA ARG A 404 6.19 -21.22 19.42
C ARG A 404 7.31 -20.64 20.27
N ASN A 405 8.44 -21.33 20.32
CA ASN A 405 9.64 -20.84 20.97
C ASN A 405 10.17 -19.57 20.24
N MET A 406 10.01 -18.39 20.84
CA MET A 406 10.40 -17.06 20.36
C MET A 406 11.74 -16.57 20.97
N HIS A 407 11.89 -16.62 22.30
CA HIS A 407 13.04 -16.07 23.04
C HIS A 407 13.91 -17.18 23.64
N ALA A 408 13.30 -18.33 23.94
CA ALA A 408 13.97 -19.53 24.41
C ALA A 408 14.96 -20.12 23.38
N MET A 409 14.82 -19.79 22.09
CA MET A 409 15.77 -20.22 21.06
C MET A 409 17.15 -19.54 21.25
N PRO A 410 18.26 -20.29 21.22
CA PRO A 410 19.62 -19.72 21.33
C PRO A 410 19.87 -18.64 20.27
N VAL A 411 20.73 -17.65 20.50
CA VAL A 411 21.07 -16.63 19.49
C VAL A 411 22.46 -16.92 18.91
N GLY A 412 22.54 -17.09 17.59
CA GLY A 412 23.79 -17.21 16.83
C GLY A 412 24.37 -18.63 16.69
N PRO A 413 25.26 -18.84 15.70
CA PRO A 413 25.95 -20.12 15.46
C PRO A 413 27.15 -20.36 16.40
N ARG A 414 27.49 -19.40 17.27
CA ARG A 414 28.66 -19.47 18.16
C ARG A 414 28.23 -19.65 19.62
N ASN A 415 28.82 -20.68 20.22
CA ASN A 415 28.85 -21.01 21.65
C ASN A 415 27.61 -21.69 22.26
N LEU A 416 27.57 -23.00 22.02
CA LEU A 416 26.85 -24.02 22.80
C LEU A 416 27.34 -24.15 24.27
N THR A 417 27.96 -23.11 24.85
CA THR A 417 28.30 -23.08 26.29
C THR A 417 27.09 -22.68 27.14
N ASP A 418 26.20 -21.83 26.61
CA ASP A 418 24.97 -21.39 27.29
C ASP A 418 23.85 -22.44 27.27
N GLU A 419 24.03 -23.54 26.52
CA GLU A 419 23.09 -24.67 26.50
C GLU A 419 22.88 -25.22 27.92
N ASN A 420 23.91 -25.23 28.78
CA ASN A 420 23.77 -25.68 30.17
C ASN A 420 22.85 -24.78 31.00
N ARG A 421 22.92 -23.45 30.85
CA ARG A 421 22.05 -22.53 31.60
C ARG A 421 20.60 -22.64 31.11
N ARG A 422 20.39 -22.64 29.79
CA ARG A 422 19.04 -22.78 29.21
C ARG A 422 18.39 -24.11 29.56
N VAL A 423 19.12 -25.21 29.44
CA VAL A 423 18.65 -26.54 29.83
C VAL A 423 18.26 -26.55 31.31
N LYS A 424 19.06 -25.96 32.20
CA LYS A 424 18.74 -25.88 33.63
C LYS A 424 17.45 -25.09 33.91
N ILE A 425 17.28 -23.93 33.26
CA ILE A 425 16.11 -23.06 33.45
C ILE A 425 14.83 -23.73 32.91
N ILE A 426 14.86 -24.20 31.66
CA ILE A 426 13.68 -24.90 31.08
C ILE A 426 13.36 -26.15 31.90
N LYS A 427 14.39 -26.88 32.35
CA LYS A 427 14.21 -28.04 33.23
C LYS A 427 13.55 -27.65 34.55
N SER A 428 13.93 -26.54 35.20
CA SER A 428 13.29 -26.14 36.47
C SER A 428 11.80 -25.84 36.30
N TYR A 429 11.40 -25.20 35.20
CA TYR A 429 9.97 -24.97 34.92
C TYR A 429 9.23 -26.28 34.61
N ILE A 430 9.83 -27.17 33.82
CA ILE A 430 9.26 -28.50 33.56
C ILE A 430 9.16 -29.33 34.85
N ASP A 431 10.15 -29.29 35.73
CA ASP A 431 10.12 -29.97 37.03
C ASP A 431 8.98 -29.42 37.92
N HIS A 432 8.73 -28.10 37.89
CA HIS A 432 7.57 -27.51 38.55
C HIS A 432 6.25 -28.03 37.98
N TYR A 433 6.08 -28.03 36.65
CA TYR A 433 4.87 -28.56 36.02
C TYR A 433 4.67 -30.06 36.33
N GLN A 434 5.73 -30.87 36.29
CA GLN A 434 5.67 -32.31 36.60
C GLN A 434 5.16 -32.62 38.01
N LYS A 435 5.41 -31.72 38.97
CA LYS A 435 4.97 -31.85 40.35
C LYS A 435 3.44 -31.78 40.48
N TYR A 436 2.79 -30.92 39.69
CA TYR A 436 1.34 -30.64 39.82
C TYR A 436 0.49 -31.29 38.73
N VAL A 437 1.07 -31.63 37.57
CA VAL A 437 0.37 -32.37 36.51
C VAL A 437 0.33 -33.84 36.86
N LYS A 438 -0.85 -34.46 36.87
CA LYS A 438 -1.02 -35.82 37.40
C LYS A 438 -0.50 -36.89 36.44
N THR A 439 -0.78 -36.77 35.15
CA THR A 439 -0.54 -37.84 34.17
C THR A 439 0.53 -37.49 33.13
N LYS A 440 0.24 -36.59 32.18
CA LYS A 440 1.16 -36.29 31.05
C LYS A 440 1.24 -34.81 30.71
N ILE A 441 2.40 -34.41 30.21
CA ILE A 441 2.70 -33.06 29.70
C ILE A 441 3.06 -33.19 28.22
N PHE A 442 2.31 -32.53 27.35
CA PHE A 442 2.58 -32.46 25.92
C PHE A 442 3.18 -31.10 25.57
N ILE A 443 4.30 -31.10 24.88
CA ILE A 443 5.04 -29.88 24.52
C ILE A 443 5.14 -29.79 23.01
N LEU A 444 4.73 -28.67 22.42
CA LEU A 444 4.92 -28.40 21.00
C LEU A 444 6.43 -28.27 20.70
N ASP A 445 6.96 -29.16 19.87
CA ASP A 445 8.38 -29.19 19.51
C ASP A 445 8.75 -27.98 18.64
N ALA A 446 10.02 -27.59 18.65
CA ALA A 446 10.49 -26.45 17.87
C ALA A 446 10.52 -26.77 16.36
N PHE A 447 10.16 -25.78 15.54
CA PHE A 447 10.16 -25.85 14.08
C PHE A 447 10.71 -24.54 13.46
N PRO A 448 11.08 -24.54 12.16
CA PRO A 448 11.63 -23.37 11.47
C PRO A 448 10.68 -22.16 11.48
N ARG A 449 11.24 -20.94 11.51
CA ARG A 449 10.44 -19.71 11.39
C ARG A 449 10.35 -19.25 9.92
N PRO A 450 9.15 -18.93 9.42
CA PRO A 450 9.01 -18.35 8.08
C PRO A 450 9.58 -16.92 8.05
N PRO A 451 9.98 -16.41 6.87
CA PRO A 451 10.25 -14.99 6.72
C PRO A 451 8.98 -14.17 6.99
N LYS A 452 9.10 -13.01 7.69
CA LYS A 452 7.97 -12.08 7.96
C LYS A 452 7.26 -11.55 6.70
N SER A 453 7.83 -11.78 5.52
CA SER A 453 7.29 -11.39 4.21
C SER A 453 6.87 -12.61 3.38
N ILE A 454 6.58 -13.75 4.00
CA ILE A 454 6.29 -15.02 3.31
C ILE A 454 5.20 -14.87 2.25
N ALA A 455 4.09 -14.20 2.56
CA ALA A 455 3.00 -14.04 1.61
C ALA A 455 3.39 -13.21 0.40
N LYS A 456 4.11 -12.09 0.61
CA LYS A 456 4.63 -11.26 -0.47
C LYS A 456 5.60 -12.04 -1.36
N ARG A 457 6.50 -12.82 -0.75
CA ARG A 457 7.50 -13.63 -1.46
C ARG A 457 6.85 -14.74 -2.29
N VAL A 458 5.89 -15.46 -1.70
CA VAL A 458 5.16 -16.54 -2.38
C VAL A 458 4.30 -15.97 -3.51
N ASN A 459 3.51 -14.93 -3.25
CA ASN A 459 2.65 -14.32 -4.27
C ASN A 459 3.46 -13.74 -5.43
N ALA A 460 4.59 -13.07 -5.18
CA ALA A 460 5.46 -12.57 -6.23
C ALA A 460 6.03 -13.72 -7.10
N ALA A 461 6.43 -14.83 -6.48
CA ALA A 461 6.95 -15.97 -7.22
C ALA A 461 5.88 -16.70 -8.03
N LEU A 462 4.65 -16.81 -7.50
CA LEU A 462 3.51 -17.34 -8.23
C LEU A 462 3.21 -16.50 -9.48
N GLN A 463 3.24 -15.17 -9.36
CA GLN A 463 3.04 -14.24 -10.48
C GLN A 463 4.16 -14.32 -11.52
N GLN A 464 5.40 -14.60 -11.10
CA GLN A 464 6.54 -14.80 -12.00
C GLN A 464 6.61 -16.22 -12.59
N GLN A 465 5.61 -17.08 -12.33
CA GLN A 465 5.57 -18.50 -12.71
C GLN A 465 6.79 -19.31 -12.23
N GLN A 466 7.53 -18.84 -11.21
CA GLN A 466 8.74 -19.48 -10.69
C GLN A 466 8.43 -20.56 -9.63
N ARG A 467 7.39 -21.38 -9.83
CA ARG A 467 6.98 -22.40 -8.84
C ARG A 467 8.09 -23.41 -8.50
N THR A 468 9.08 -23.57 -9.38
CA THR A 468 10.08 -24.65 -9.34
C THR A 468 11.53 -24.18 -9.17
N ASN A 469 11.79 -22.88 -9.02
CA ASN A 469 13.17 -22.40 -8.92
C ASN A 469 13.84 -22.93 -7.63
N ASN A 470 14.89 -23.76 -7.77
CA ASN A 470 15.61 -24.39 -6.65
C ASN A 470 16.16 -23.36 -5.65
N LEU A 471 16.54 -22.17 -6.12
CA LEU A 471 16.99 -21.05 -5.27
C LEU A 471 15.84 -20.47 -4.44
N PHE A 472 14.66 -20.36 -5.03
CA PHE A 472 13.43 -19.91 -4.35
C PHE A 472 12.93 -20.97 -3.35
N LYS A 473 12.96 -22.26 -3.73
CA LYS A 473 12.67 -23.39 -2.83
C LYS A 473 13.58 -23.28 -1.61
N ARG A 474 14.90 -23.19 -1.79
CA ARG A 474 15.87 -23.09 -0.67
C ARG A 474 15.62 -21.89 0.27
N GLN A 475 15.34 -20.71 -0.27
CA GLN A 475 15.04 -19.50 0.54
C GLN A 475 13.74 -19.60 1.36
N LEU A 476 12.81 -20.46 0.94
CA LEU A 476 11.52 -20.68 1.61
C LEU A 476 11.42 -22.02 2.35
N THR A 477 12.48 -22.84 2.36
CA THR A 477 12.54 -24.09 3.14
C THR A 477 13.52 -24.01 4.29
N ASP A 478 14.62 -23.27 4.10
CA ASP A 478 15.70 -23.13 5.09
C ASP A 478 15.70 -21.72 5.71
N GLY A 479 14.55 -21.24 6.19
CA GLY A 479 14.46 -19.92 6.84
C GLY A 479 15.66 -19.68 7.76
N ASP A 480 16.30 -18.51 7.61
CA ASP A 480 17.66 -18.09 8.06
C ASP A 480 18.01 -18.27 9.57
N HIS A 481 17.26 -19.05 10.35
CA HIS A 481 17.46 -19.23 11.77
C HIS A 481 17.90 -20.67 12.14
N PRO A 482 19.20 -20.93 12.40
CA PRO A 482 19.69 -22.25 12.81
C PRO A 482 19.19 -22.72 14.20
N ASN A 483 18.44 -21.88 14.90
CA ASN A 483 18.26 -21.99 16.35
C ASN A 483 17.13 -22.95 16.77
N TRP A 484 16.20 -23.28 15.86
CA TRP A 484 15.15 -24.27 16.14
C TRP A 484 15.74 -25.67 16.35
N ARG A 485 16.77 -26.05 15.57
CA ARG A 485 17.46 -27.35 15.69
C ARG A 485 18.12 -27.49 17.07
N SER A 486 18.68 -26.41 17.59
CA SER A 486 19.25 -26.37 18.95
C SER A 486 18.17 -26.54 20.00
N MET A 487 17.03 -25.86 19.86
CA MET A 487 15.90 -26.01 20.78
C MET A 487 15.34 -27.44 20.80
N ARG A 488 15.26 -28.08 19.63
CA ARG A 488 14.92 -29.50 19.48
C ARG A 488 15.87 -30.44 20.23
N LYS A 489 17.18 -30.13 20.27
CA LYS A 489 18.16 -30.88 21.06
C LYS A 489 17.94 -30.66 22.56
N ILE A 490 17.71 -29.42 22.98
CA ILE A 490 17.41 -29.05 24.37
C ILE A 490 16.19 -29.84 24.87
N PHE A 491 15.08 -29.81 24.14
CA PHE A 491 13.88 -30.57 24.50
C PHE A 491 14.16 -32.07 24.65
N ARG A 492 14.84 -32.69 23.68
CA ARG A 492 15.19 -34.13 23.79
C ARG A 492 16.08 -34.44 25.00
N LYS A 493 16.98 -33.53 25.40
CA LYS A 493 17.82 -33.69 26.58
C LYS A 493 17.00 -33.59 27.87
N ILE A 494 16.04 -32.67 27.93
CA ILE A 494 15.17 -32.47 29.10
C ILE A 494 14.17 -33.63 29.24
N LEU A 495 13.61 -34.12 28.13
CA LEU A 495 12.67 -35.25 28.13
C LEU A 495 13.26 -36.53 28.76
N ARG A 496 14.58 -36.74 28.70
CA ARG A 496 15.24 -37.87 29.39
C ARG A 496 15.04 -37.85 30.92
N HIS A 497 14.69 -36.70 31.48
CA HIS A 497 14.50 -36.47 32.90
C HIS A 497 13.05 -36.08 33.24
N CYS A 498 12.13 -36.18 32.29
CA CYS A 498 10.70 -35.93 32.49
C CYS A 498 9.88 -37.13 31.98
N PRO A 499 9.60 -38.13 32.82
CA PRO A 499 8.86 -39.32 32.40
C PRO A 499 7.41 -39.01 31.96
N LYS A 500 6.85 -37.88 32.41
CA LYS A 500 5.51 -37.42 32.01
C LYS A 500 5.50 -36.64 30.68
N CYS A 501 6.66 -36.25 30.14
CA CYS A 501 6.75 -35.32 29.01
C CYS A 501 6.75 -36.02 27.66
N HIS A 502 5.96 -35.50 26.72
CA HIS A 502 5.89 -35.97 25.34
C HIS A 502 5.99 -34.78 24.37
N LEU A 503 6.74 -34.94 23.28
CA LEU A 503 6.85 -33.92 22.24
C LEU A 503 5.80 -34.13 21.15
N MET A 504 5.16 -33.04 20.73
CA MET A 504 4.27 -32.98 19.59
C MET A 504 4.97 -32.26 18.43
N ASP A 505 5.07 -32.89 17.27
CA ASP A 505 5.80 -32.34 16.13
C ASP A 505 4.87 -32.06 14.96
N ILE A 506 4.73 -30.79 14.58
CA ILE A 506 3.94 -30.37 13.42
C ILE A 506 4.70 -30.53 12.10
N MET A 507 6.04 -30.64 12.13
CA MET A 507 6.85 -30.63 10.92
C MET A 507 6.47 -31.72 9.91
N PRO A 508 6.18 -32.98 10.30
CA PRO A 508 5.81 -34.03 9.36
C PRO A 508 4.61 -33.70 8.48
N TYR A 509 3.67 -32.87 8.96
CA TYR A 509 2.47 -32.49 8.23
C TYR A 509 2.68 -31.35 7.22
N LEU A 510 3.82 -30.66 7.30
CA LEU A 510 4.18 -29.50 6.47
C LEU A 510 5.40 -29.80 5.57
N ARG A 511 5.75 -31.09 5.40
CA ARG A 511 6.84 -31.53 4.54
C ARG A 511 6.35 -31.88 3.14
N THR A 512 7.21 -31.66 2.14
CA THR A 512 7.00 -32.18 0.78
C THR A 512 7.20 -33.69 0.72
N LYS A 513 6.87 -34.28 -0.43
CA LYS A 513 7.18 -35.69 -0.75
C LYS A 513 8.69 -35.98 -0.66
N GLU A 514 9.53 -34.99 -0.92
CA GLU A 514 10.99 -35.08 -0.77
C GLU A 514 11.47 -34.86 0.68
N ASN A 515 10.56 -34.91 1.66
CA ASN A 515 10.83 -34.75 3.09
C ASN A 515 11.43 -33.37 3.47
N VAL A 516 11.20 -32.33 2.66
CA VAL A 516 11.67 -30.96 2.94
C VAL A 516 10.56 -30.17 3.62
N PHE A 517 10.85 -29.49 4.74
CA PHE A 517 9.88 -28.63 5.41
C PHE A 517 9.67 -27.33 4.62
N ASN A 518 8.42 -27.00 4.32
CA ASN A 518 8.08 -25.81 3.55
C ASN A 518 7.17 -24.86 4.35
N PHE A 519 7.21 -23.57 4.01
CA PHE A 519 6.28 -22.57 4.54
C PHE A 519 5.02 -22.36 3.67
N TYR A 520 4.92 -23.07 2.55
CA TYR A 520 3.79 -23.05 1.63
C TYR A 520 3.65 -24.41 0.93
N ASP A 521 2.48 -24.68 0.38
CA ASP A 521 2.24 -25.86 -0.45
C ASP A 521 2.74 -25.62 -1.89
N PRO A 522 3.74 -26.37 -2.37
CA PRO A 522 4.27 -26.23 -3.72
C PRO A 522 3.25 -26.51 -4.84
N GLN A 523 2.22 -27.31 -4.56
CA GLN A 523 1.24 -27.70 -5.58
C GLN A 523 0.23 -26.57 -5.82
N SER A 524 -0.34 -26.04 -4.74
CA SER A 524 -1.36 -24.98 -4.80
C SER A 524 -0.81 -23.56 -4.75
N GLY A 525 0.31 -23.34 -4.05
CA GLY A 525 0.83 -21.99 -3.74
C GLY A 525 0.23 -21.36 -2.48
N LEU A 526 -0.62 -22.07 -1.74
CA LEU A 526 -1.16 -21.59 -0.46
C LEU A 526 -0.09 -21.57 0.63
N ILE A 527 -0.02 -20.47 1.36
CA ILE A 527 0.92 -20.32 2.49
C ILE A 527 0.40 -21.05 3.74
N TYR A 528 1.30 -21.74 4.44
CA TYR A 528 0.98 -22.36 5.73
C TYR A 528 1.07 -21.37 6.89
N PHE A 529 1.83 -20.28 6.71
CA PHE A 529 2.06 -19.29 7.75
C PHE A 529 1.73 -17.87 7.28
N SER A 530 1.16 -17.06 8.20
CA SER A 530 0.95 -15.63 8.00
C SER A 530 2.24 -14.84 8.20
N ASN A 531 2.23 -13.55 7.84
CA ASN A 531 3.31 -12.60 8.08
C ASN A 531 3.50 -12.30 9.58
N ALA A 532 2.44 -12.46 10.37
CA ALA A 532 2.48 -12.47 11.83
C ALA A 532 3.08 -13.77 12.40
N LEU A 533 3.43 -14.72 11.52
CA LEU A 533 4.14 -15.96 11.78
C LEU A 533 3.32 -17.00 12.57
N HIS A 534 2.00 -16.98 12.45
CA HIS A 534 1.09 -18.03 12.93
C HIS A 534 0.69 -18.96 11.78
N LEU A 535 0.08 -20.11 12.09
CA LEU A 535 -0.50 -20.95 11.05
C LEU A 535 -1.74 -20.26 10.47
N THR A 536 -1.81 -20.23 9.15
CA THR A 536 -3.03 -19.81 8.43
C THR A 536 -4.13 -20.86 8.62
N ALA A 537 -5.35 -20.59 8.13
CA ALA A 537 -6.40 -21.60 8.12
C ALA A 537 -5.95 -22.87 7.36
N TYR A 538 -5.23 -22.72 6.25
CA TYR A 538 -4.67 -23.85 5.51
C TYR A 538 -3.55 -24.58 6.26
N GLY A 539 -2.64 -23.84 6.89
CA GLY A 539 -1.61 -24.43 7.74
C GLY A 539 -2.21 -25.22 8.92
N ASN A 540 -3.26 -24.67 9.54
CA ASN A 540 -4.01 -25.33 10.60
C ASN A 540 -4.69 -26.61 10.12
N ASP A 541 -5.34 -26.58 8.95
CA ASP A 541 -5.95 -27.77 8.35
C ASP A 541 -4.94 -28.91 8.16
N LYS A 542 -3.74 -28.60 7.61
CA LYS A 542 -2.69 -29.61 7.41
C LYS A 542 -2.19 -30.25 8.71
N VAL A 543 -2.08 -29.48 9.79
CA VAL A 543 -1.61 -30.02 11.08
C VAL A 543 -2.72 -30.61 11.93
N SER A 544 -3.99 -30.52 11.50
CA SER A 544 -5.14 -31.03 12.25
C SER A 544 -5.03 -32.50 12.70
N PRO A 545 -4.38 -33.44 11.96
CA PRO A 545 -4.24 -34.83 12.41
C PRO A 545 -3.32 -35.01 13.63
N LEU A 546 -2.55 -33.98 14.01
CA LEU A 546 -1.66 -34.02 15.18
C LEU A 546 -2.42 -34.38 16.46
N PHE A 547 -3.56 -33.73 16.70
CA PHE A 547 -4.27 -33.83 17.98
C PHE A 547 -5.01 -35.15 18.17
N PRO A 548 -5.83 -35.65 17.21
CA PRO A 548 -6.40 -36.99 17.30
C PRO A 548 -5.32 -38.05 17.50
N LYS A 549 -4.20 -37.97 16.74
CA LYS A 549 -3.08 -38.91 16.86
C LYS A 549 -2.48 -38.88 18.28
N THR A 550 -2.23 -37.70 18.84
CA THR A 550 -1.73 -37.57 20.21
C THR A 550 -2.76 -38.10 21.22
N CYS A 551 -4.02 -37.72 21.09
CA CYS A 551 -5.06 -37.98 22.07
C CYS A 551 -5.63 -39.40 22.03
N ASP A 552 -5.55 -40.11 20.91
CA ASP A 552 -5.98 -41.51 20.83
C ASP A 552 -4.87 -42.51 21.19
N THR A 553 -3.60 -42.15 21.00
CA THR A 553 -2.47 -43.03 21.32
C THR A 553 -1.97 -42.85 22.74
N SER A 554 -2.22 -41.69 23.36
CA SER A 554 -1.55 -41.28 24.60
C SER A 554 -2.49 -40.99 25.77
N LEU A 555 -3.81 -40.95 25.55
CA LEU A 555 -4.84 -40.75 26.59
C LEU A 555 -5.74 -41.98 26.62
#